data_AF-A0A7K1SMK0-F1
#
_entry.id   AF-A0A7K1SMK0-F1
#
_cell.length_a   1.000
_cell.length_b   1.000
_cell.length_c   1.000
_cell.angle_alpha   90.00
_cell.angle_beta   90.00
_cell.angle_gamma   90.00
#
_symmetry.space_group_name_H-M   'P 1'
#
loop_
_entity.id
_entity.type
_entity.pdbx_description
1 polymer ?
#
loop_
_entity_poly.entity_id
_entity_poly.type
_entity_poly.pdbx_seq_one_letter_code
_entity_poly.pdbx_strand_id
1 'polypeptide(L)' 'MSNKTNPRERVMAKDAQNIMGYKSCKAFSLLRQIKLAKMAAATQFKHKAVVSFVSVDDFAQYTGLSREAVKAGLVD' A
#
# COMPACT_ATOMS: atom_id res chain seq x y z
N MET A 1 -16.14 -11.24 -7.26
CA MET A 1 -14.74 -11.52 -7.66
C MET A 1 -13.90 -11.71 -6.41
N SER A 2 -13.12 -12.78 -6.31
CA SER A 2 -12.27 -13.04 -5.14
C SER A 2 -11.10 -12.06 -5.16
N ASN A 3 -11.08 -11.06 -4.28
CA ASN A 3 -9.92 -10.18 -4.04
C ASN A 3 -8.80 -10.98 -3.35
N LYS A 4 -8.24 -11.99 -4.03
CA LYS A 4 -6.96 -12.56 -3.62
C LYS A 4 -5.90 -11.49 -3.84
N THR A 5 -5.43 -10.89 -2.76
CA THR A 5 -4.34 -9.90 -2.80
C THR A 5 -3.10 -10.58 -3.38
N ASN A 6 -2.74 -10.22 -4.62
CA ASN A 6 -1.61 -10.80 -5.31
C ASN A 6 -0.31 -10.32 -4.63
N PRO A 7 0.61 -11.21 -4.22
CA PRO A 7 1.90 -10.81 -3.63
C PRO A 7 2.72 -9.89 -4.54
N ARG A 8 2.52 -9.97 -5.87
CA ARG A 8 3.14 -9.07 -6.86
C ARG A 8 2.62 -7.63 -6.81
N GLU A 9 1.52 -7.38 -6.12
CA GLU A 9 0.96 -6.04 -5.93
C GLU A 9 1.31 -5.45 -4.57
N ARG A 10 2.38 -5.94 -3.94
CA ARG A 10 2.90 -5.37 -2.69
C ARG A 10 3.75 -4.15 -2.99
N VAL A 11 3.48 -3.05 -2.28
CA VAL A 11 4.28 -1.82 -2.33
C VAL A 11 5.34 -1.87 -1.23
N MET A 12 6.61 -1.71 -1.62
CA MET A 12 7.78 -1.60 -0.76
C MET A 12 8.25 -0.15 -0.65
N ALA A 13 9.18 0.10 0.29
CA ALA A 13 9.71 1.44 0.51
C ALA A 13 10.48 1.98 -0.70
N LYS A 14 11.05 1.11 -1.54
CA LYS A 14 11.73 1.51 -2.79
C LYS A 14 10.72 2.03 -3.82
N ASP A 15 9.59 1.33 -3.97
CA ASP A 15 8.50 1.77 -4.86
C ASP A 15 7.94 3.12 -4.42
N ALA A 16 7.68 3.29 -3.13
CA ALA A 16 7.20 4.56 -2.59
C ALA A 16 8.22 5.71 -2.77
N GLN A 17 9.53 5.42 -2.76
CA GLN A 17 10.56 6.41 -3.11
C GLN A 17 10.50 6.76 -4.59
N ASN A 18 10.36 5.76 -5.46
CA ASN A 18 10.30 5.93 -6.92
C ASN A 18 9.04 6.70 -7.35
N ILE A 19 7.87 6.33 -6.81
CA ILE A 19 6.57 6.93 -7.17
C ILE A 19 6.45 8.37 -6.65
N MET A 20 6.86 8.62 -5.41
CA MET A 20 6.61 9.91 -4.73
C MET A 20 7.83 10.84 -4.67
N GLY A 21 9.02 10.38 -5.09
CA GLY A 21 10.27 11.12 -4.91
C GLY A 21 10.66 11.33 -3.45
N TYR A 22 10.15 10.50 -2.53
CA TYR A 22 10.41 10.66 -1.10
C TYR A 22 11.78 10.10 -0.71
N LYS A 23 12.36 10.67 0.36
CA LYS A 23 13.49 10.03 1.05
C LYS A 23 13.02 8.73 1.72
N SER A 24 13.93 7.78 1.87
CA SER A 24 13.66 6.45 2.44
C SER A 24 12.86 6.50 3.76
N CYS A 25 13.26 7.35 4.71
CA CYS A 25 12.58 7.50 5.99
C CYS A 25 11.10 7.92 5.87
N LYS A 26 10.80 8.83 4.94
CA LYS A 26 9.44 9.30 4.68
C LYS A 26 8.61 8.24 3.95
N ALA A 27 9.21 7.49 3.03
CA ALA A 27 8.57 6.35 2.37
C ALA A 27 8.20 5.25 3.37
N PHE A 28 9.09 4.90 4.30
CA PHE A 28 8.78 3.96 5.39
C PHE A 28 7.67 4.46 6.31
N SER A 29 7.72 5.74 6.69
CA SER A 29 6.69 6.35 7.54
C SER A 29 5.31 6.31 6.86
N LEU A 30 5.24 6.63 5.58
CA LEU A 30 4.01 6.55 4.78
C LEU A 30 3.43 5.13 4.74
N LEU A 31 4.24 4.14 4.39
CA LEU A 31 3.79 2.74 4.34
C LEU A 31 3.32 2.24 5.71
N ARG A 32 3.96 2.69 6.79
CA ARG A 32 3.53 2.39 8.16
C ARG A 32 2.17 3.02 8.47
N GLN A 33 1.93 4.27 8.09
CA GLN A 33 0.64 4.94 8.27
C GLN A 33 -0.48 4.21 7.53
N ILE A 34 -0.25 3.82 6.26
CA ILE A 34 -1.23 3.07 5.46
C ILE A 34 -1.55 1.73 6.13
N LYS A 35 -0.53 1.01 6.60
CA LYS A 35 -0.71 -0.26 7.31
C LYS A 35 -1.52 -0.09 8.60
N LEU A 36 -1.23 0.94 9.40
CA LEU A 36 -1.98 1.22 10.63
C LEU A 36 -3.43 1.60 10.35
N ALA A 37 -3.69 2.44 9.33
CA ALA A 37 -5.02 2.81 8.90
C ALA A 37 -5.84 1.57 8.48
N LYS A 38 -5.23 0.66 7.73
CA LYS A 38 -5.84 -0.61 7.32
C LYS A 38 -6.16 -1.51 8.52
N MET A 39 -5.24 -1.60 9.49
CA MET A 39 -5.48 -2.36 10.72
C MET A 39 -6.64 -1.76 11.54
N ALA A 40 -6.68 -0.43 11.68
CA ALA A 40 -7.76 0.27 12.38
C ALA A 40 -9.11 0.05 11.69
N ALA A 41 -9.18 0.17 10.36
CA ALA A 41 -10.39 -0.13 9.60
C ALA A 41 -10.82 -1.59 9.79
N ALA A 42 -9.90 -2.55 9.70
CA ALA A 42 -10.23 -3.96 9.90
C ALA A 42 -10.80 -4.25 11.30
N THR A 43 -10.29 -3.60 12.35
CA THR A 43 -10.84 -3.74 13.71
C THR A 43 -12.26 -3.22 13.85
N GLN A 44 -12.63 -2.17 13.12
CA GLN A 44 -13.98 -1.60 13.16
C GLN A 44 -15.02 -2.49 12.45
N PHE A 45 -14.64 -3.15 11.35
CA PHE A 45 -15.58 -3.90 10.52
C PHE A 45 -15.72 -5.39 10.89
N LYS A 46 -15.13 -5.86 12.00
CA LYS A 46 -15.20 -7.27 12.48
C LYS A 46 -14.91 -8.33 11.39
N HIS A 47 -14.14 -7.96 10.34
CA HIS A 47 -13.92 -8.79 9.16
C HIS A 47 -12.51 -9.41 9.11
N LYS A 48 -12.47 -10.56 8.42
CA LYS A 48 -11.38 -11.55 8.25
C LYS A 48 -9.98 -10.98 8.00
N ALA A 49 -8.99 -11.77 8.46
CA ALA A 49 -7.57 -11.82 8.07
C ALA A 49 -7.01 -10.53 7.46
N VAL A 50 -6.42 -9.68 8.31
CA VAL A 50 -5.69 -8.49 7.86
C VAL A 50 -4.46 -8.93 7.08
N VAL A 51 -4.46 -8.63 5.78
CA VAL A 51 -3.27 -8.79 4.94
C VAL A 51 -2.20 -7.82 5.44
N SER A 52 -1.07 -8.35 5.90
CA SER A 52 -0.04 -7.63 6.67
C SER A 52 0.84 -6.66 5.87
N PHE A 53 0.56 -6.52 4.56
CA PHE A 53 1.28 -5.67 3.63
C PHE A 53 0.37 -4.61 2.99
N VAL A 54 1.01 -3.54 2.50
CA VAL A 54 0.39 -2.47 1.71
C VAL A 54 0.31 -2.94 0.26
N SER A 55 -0.90 -3.03 -0.28
CA SER A 55 -1.10 -3.33 -1.70
C SER A 55 -1.07 -2.06 -2.57
N VAL A 56 -0.96 -2.23 -3.89
CA VAL A 56 -1.11 -1.14 -4.87
C VAL A 56 -2.41 -0.38 -4.62
N ASP A 57 -3.51 -1.10 -4.37
CA ASP A 57 -4.82 -0.48 -4.17
C ASP A 57 -4.87 0.33 -2.86
N ASP A 58 -4.32 -0.22 -1.77
CA ASP A 58 -4.19 0.51 -0.49
C ASP A 58 -3.38 1.81 -0.67
N PHE A 59 -2.28 1.73 -1.44
CA PHE A 59 -1.38 2.85 -1.67
C PHE A 59 -2.02 3.91 -2.59
N ALA A 60 -2.68 3.49 -3.66
CA ALA A 60 -3.41 4.35 -4.58
C ALA A 60 -4.56 5.08 -3.84
N GLN A 61 -5.34 4.34 -3.04
CA GLN A 61 -6.42 4.91 -2.26
C GLN A 61 -5.92 5.95 -1.25
N TYR A 62 -4.80 5.69 -0.58
CA TYR A 62 -4.25 6.62 0.41
C TYR A 62 -3.61 7.86 -0.22
N THR A 63 -2.95 7.71 -1.37
CA THR A 63 -2.23 8.82 -2.04
C THR A 63 -3.10 9.59 -3.03
N GLY A 64 -4.26 9.07 -3.41
CA GLY A 64 -5.12 9.63 -4.46
C GLY A 64 -4.59 9.42 -5.87
N LEU A 65 -3.55 8.60 -6.05
CA LEU A 65 -2.99 8.27 -7.36
C LEU A 65 -3.84 7.21 -8.08
N SER A 66 -3.75 7.18 -9.41
CA SER A 66 -4.34 6.08 -10.17
C SER A 66 -3.57 4.78 -9.91
N ARG A 67 -4.30 3.66 -9.88
CA ARG A 67 -3.71 2.31 -9.73
C ARG A 67 -2.64 2.04 -10.78
N GLU A 68 -2.85 2.51 -11.99
CA GLU A 68 -1.92 2.37 -13.12
C GLU A 68 -0.62 3.13 -12.90
N ALA A 69 -0.68 4.36 -12.39
CA ALA A 69 0.51 5.14 -12.04
C ALA A 69 1.33 4.45 -10.94
N VAL A 70 0.66 3.89 -9.93
CA VAL A 70 1.33 3.13 -8.85
C VAL A 70 1.96 1.86 -9.39
N LYS A 71 1.28 1.12 -10.27
CA LYS A 71 1.83 -0.09 -10.92
C LYS A 71 3.05 0.21 -11.79
N ALA A 72 3.01 1.29 -12.56
CA ALA A 72 4.12 1.69 -13.43
C ALA A 72 5.37 2.11 -12.63
N GLY A 73 5.20 2.57 -11.39
CA GLY A 73 6.29 2.95 -10.51
C GLY A 73 6.82 1.85 -9.59
N LEU A 74 6.28 0.62 -9.67
CA LEU A 74 6.84 -0.53 -8.96
C LEU A 74 8.22 -0.87 -9.52
N VAL A 75 9.18 -1.09 -8.62
CA VAL A 75 10.56 -1.43 -8.95
C VAL A 75 10.81 -2.88 -8.54
N ASP A 76 11.43 -3.67 -9.42
CA ASP A 76 11.81 -5.07 -9.13
C ASP A 76 12.84 -5.19 -7.98
#